data_AF-N8UVM1-F1
#
_entry.id   AF-N8UVM1-F1
#
_cell.length_a   1.000
_cell.length_b   1.000
_cell.length_c   1.000
_cell.angle_alpha   90.00
_cell.angle_beta   90.00
_cell.angle_gamma   90.00
#
_symmetry.space_group_name_H-M   'P 1'
#
loop_
_entity.id
_entity.type
_entity.pdbx_description
1 polymer ?
#
loop_
_entity_poly.entity_id
_entity_poly.type
_entity_poly.pdbx_seq_one_letter_code
_entity_poly.pdbx_strand_id
1 'polypeptide(L)'
;MDGQPGHEPDCKSFSYTSLQGGNIPESEIIVAKRKMDPKTFSQEYEASFESYQGVIFYCFNRTLSASNETVQPNDVLHIGMDFNVTKMAAVVYVRRGDQMHAVDEFVTYLIRQQ
;
A
#
# COMPACT_ATOMS: atom_id res chain seq x y z
N MET A 1 -15.12 6.86 -32.61
CA MET A 1 -15.33 6.86 -31.15
C MET A 1 -15.15 8.29 -30.72
N ASP A 2 -16.25 9.01 -30.72
CA ASP A 2 -16.27 10.39 -30.26
C ASP A 2 -16.33 10.32 -28.73
N GLY A 3 -15.86 11.38 -28.05
CA GLY A 3 -15.81 11.43 -26.59
C GLY A 3 -17.13 11.10 -25.91
N GLN A 4 -17.08 10.90 -24.58
CA GLN A 4 -18.27 10.64 -23.77
C GLN A 4 -19.35 11.74 -23.96
N PRO A 5 -20.64 11.45 -23.72
CA PRO A 5 -21.73 12.40 -23.97
C PRO A 5 -21.51 13.73 -23.21
N GLY A 6 -21.39 14.84 -23.96
CA GLY A 6 -21.24 16.20 -23.39
C GLY A 6 -19.87 16.88 -23.59
N HIS A 7 -18.97 16.35 -24.42
CA HIS A 7 -17.64 16.92 -24.66
C HIS A 7 -17.43 17.49 -26.09
N GLU A 8 -16.36 18.27 -26.29
CA GLU A 8 -16.05 18.94 -27.56
C GLU A 8 -15.85 17.95 -28.74
N PRO A 9 -16.39 18.23 -29.94
CA PRO A 9 -16.44 17.28 -31.06
C PRO A 9 -15.08 16.90 -31.66
N ASP A 10 -14.02 17.65 -31.37
CA ASP A 10 -12.67 17.45 -31.87
C ASP A 10 -11.83 16.50 -30.99
N CYS A 11 -12.35 16.10 -29.82
CA CYS A 11 -11.64 15.27 -28.87
C CYS A 11 -12.15 13.81 -28.90
N LYS A 12 -11.23 12.87 -29.13
CA LYS A 12 -11.52 11.42 -29.11
C LYS A 12 -10.90 10.79 -27.87
N SER A 13 -11.68 10.04 -27.10
CA SER A 13 -11.19 9.27 -25.96
C SER A 13 -11.04 7.80 -26.34
N PHE A 14 -9.96 7.19 -25.85
CA PHE A 14 -9.68 5.77 -26.00
C PHE A 14 -9.39 5.20 -24.61
N SER A 15 -10.03 4.09 -24.26
CA SER A 15 -9.75 3.32 -23.05
C SER A 15 -9.52 1.87 -23.46
N TYR A 16 -8.44 1.28 -22.97
CA TYR A 16 -8.06 -0.11 -23.20
C TYR A 16 -7.58 -0.68 -21.88
N THR A 17 -8.16 -1.80 -21.47
CA THR A 17 -7.70 -2.51 -20.27
C THR A 17 -6.57 -3.46 -20.62
N SER A 18 -5.70 -3.73 -19.65
CA SER A 18 -4.63 -4.73 -19.79
C SER A 18 -5.21 -6.14 -20.08
N LEU A 19 -6.41 -6.41 -19.57
CA LEU A 19 -7.19 -7.62 -19.86
C LEU A 19 -7.65 -7.69 -21.32
N GLN A 20 -8.01 -6.56 -21.94
CA GLN A 20 -8.42 -6.49 -23.34
C GLN A 20 -7.23 -6.51 -24.31
N GLY A 21 -6.03 -6.16 -23.83
CA GLY A 21 -4.82 -6.11 -24.65
C GLY A 21 -4.30 -7.48 -25.12
N GLY A 22 -4.72 -8.59 -24.50
CA GLY A 22 -4.34 -9.95 -24.90
C GLY A 22 -2.86 -10.33 -24.68
N ASN A 23 -2.06 -9.40 -24.16
CA ASN A 23 -0.61 -9.56 -23.97
C ASN A 23 -0.23 -10.18 -22.62
N ILE A 24 -1.19 -10.33 -21.70
CA ILE A 24 -0.95 -10.84 -20.34
C ILE A 24 -1.56 -12.25 -20.22
N PRO A 25 -0.76 -13.28 -19.90
CA PRO A 25 -1.27 -14.62 -19.66
C PRO A 25 -2.25 -14.66 -18.48
N GLU A 26 -3.29 -15.49 -18.59
CA GLU A 26 -4.31 -15.69 -17.54
C GLU A 26 -3.69 -16.08 -16.18
N SER A 27 -2.61 -16.87 -16.20
CA SER A 27 -1.88 -17.27 -15.00
C SER A 27 -1.28 -16.08 -14.24
N GLU A 28 -0.80 -15.06 -14.95
CA GLU A 28 -0.24 -13.86 -14.33
C GLU A 28 -1.34 -13.00 -13.71
N ILE A 29 -2.49 -12.89 -14.37
CA ILE A 29 -3.67 -12.18 -13.87
C ILE A 29 -4.16 -12.82 -12.55
N ILE A 30 -4.21 -14.16 -12.49
CA ILE A 30 -4.62 -14.89 -11.27
C ILE A 30 -3.63 -14.64 -10.12
N VAL A 31 -2.33 -14.61 -10.40
CA VAL A 31 -1.30 -14.31 -9.39
C VAL A 31 -1.41 -12.86 -8.93
N ALA A 32 -1.59 -11.91 -9.86
CA ALA A 32 -1.76 -10.49 -9.55
C ALA A 32 -2.99 -10.26 -8.65
N LYS A 33 -4.14 -10.87 -8.96
CA LYS A 33 -5.36 -10.81 -8.13
C LYS A 33 -5.17 -11.34 -6.71
N ARG A 34 -4.25 -12.28 -6.49
CA ARG A 34 -3.95 -12.83 -5.14
C ARG A 34 -2.98 -11.97 -4.34
N LYS A 35 -2.07 -11.27 -5.02
CA LYS A 35 -0.99 -10.50 -4.39
C LYS A 35 -1.35 -9.04 -4.15
N MET A 36 -2.09 -8.45 -5.08
CA MET A 36 -2.47 -7.05 -5.05
C MET A 36 -3.79 -6.87 -4.32
N ASP A 37 -3.96 -5.71 -3.70
CA ASP A 37 -5.25 -5.31 -3.21
C ASP A 37 -6.21 -5.03 -4.38
N PRO A 38 -7.53 -5.20 -4.19
CA PRO A 38 -8.51 -5.09 -5.27
C PRO A 38 -8.47 -3.75 -6.02
N LYS A 39 -8.22 -2.63 -5.34
CA LYS A 39 -8.19 -1.31 -5.98
C LYS A 39 -6.94 -1.11 -6.83
N THR A 40 -5.76 -1.48 -6.35
CA THR A 40 -4.55 -1.45 -7.19
C THR A 40 -4.69 -2.39 -8.38
N PHE A 41 -5.32 -3.56 -8.20
CA PHE A 41 -5.61 -4.44 -9.33
C PHE A 41 -6.55 -3.77 -10.35
N SER A 42 -7.65 -3.16 -9.92
CA SER A 42 -8.58 -2.48 -10.83
C SER A 42 -7.96 -1.28 -11.54
N GLN A 43 -7.13 -0.50 -10.85
CA GLN A 43 -6.42 0.62 -11.47
C GLN A 43 -5.41 0.16 -12.53
N GLU A 44 -4.58 -0.84 -12.23
CA GLU A 44 -3.47 -1.28 -13.10
C GLU A 44 -3.91 -2.24 -14.22
N TYR A 45 -4.89 -3.11 -13.95
CA TYR A 45 -5.33 -4.14 -14.91
C TYR A 45 -6.66 -3.82 -15.59
N GLU A 46 -7.59 -3.19 -14.87
CA GLU A 46 -8.92 -2.82 -15.40
C GLU A 46 -8.96 -1.37 -15.90
N ALA A 47 -7.88 -0.61 -15.73
CA ALA A 47 -7.77 0.80 -16.09
C ALA A 47 -8.93 1.65 -15.53
N SER A 48 -9.42 1.31 -14.32
CA SER A 48 -10.51 2.04 -13.68
C SER A 48 -10.01 3.31 -13.00
N PHE A 49 -10.83 4.36 -13.06
CA PHE A 49 -10.59 5.59 -12.32
C PHE A 49 -11.12 5.43 -10.89
N GLU A 50 -10.29 4.91 -10.00
CA GLU A 50 -10.63 4.78 -8.58
C GLU A 50 -10.51 6.12 -7.85
N SER A 51 -11.58 6.54 -7.16
CA SER A 51 -11.53 7.72 -6.28
C SER A 51 -10.95 7.35 -4.91
N TYR A 52 -9.89 8.04 -4.50
CA TYR A 52 -9.31 7.94 -3.15
C TYR A 52 -10.12 8.79 -2.16
N GLN A 53 -11.33 8.34 -1.80
CA GLN A 53 -12.07 8.98 -0.72
C GLN A 53 -11.55 8.47 0.65
N GLY A 54 -10.64 9.24 1.25
CA GLY A 54 -10.45 9.33 2.71
C GLY A 54 -9.64 8.24 3.43
N VAL A 55 -9.28 7.11 2.80
CA VAL A 55 -8.50 6.04 3.46
C VAL A 55 -7.37 5.55 2.57
N ILE A 56 -6.14 5.93 2.92
CA ILE A 56 -4.92 5.55 2.18
C ILE A 56 -4.58 4.06 2.38
N PHE A 57 -4.78 3.53 3.60
CA PHE A 57 -4.53 2.12 3.93
C PHE A 57 -5.83 1.35 4.19
N TYR A 58 -6.67 1.20 3.17
CA TYR A 58 -8.00 0.60 3.35
C TYR A 58 -7.98 -0.91 3.65
N CYS A 59 -6.91 -1.61 3.26
CA CYS A 59 -6.71 -3.02 3.59
C CYS A 59 -6.18 -3.25 5.02
N PHE A 60 -5.78 -2.19 5.72
CA PHE A 60 -5.31 -2.30 7.09
C PHE A 60 -6.49 -2.43 8.06
N ASN A 61 -6.52 -3.51 8.83
CA ASN A 61 -7.53 -3.73 9.86
C ASN A 61 -6.85 -3.77 11.23
N ARG A 62 -7.20 -2.84 12.12
CA ARG A 62 -6.57 -2.71 13.44
C ARG A 62 -6.61 -3.99 14.28
N THR A 63 -7.64 -4.81 14.14
CA THR A 63 -7.79 -6.06 14.89
C THR A 63 -6.99 -7.19 14.26
N LEU A 64 -7.03 -7.32 12.93
CA LEU A 64 -6.34 -8.41 12.22
C LEU A 64 -4.84 -8.15 12.06
N SER A 65 -4.44 -6.88 12.04
CA SER A 65 -3.04 -6.44 11.90
C SER A 65 -2.40 -6.08 13.23
N ALA A 66 -3.11 -6.26 14.36
CA ALA A 66 -2.51 -6.09 15.68
C ALA A 66 -1.51 -7.23 15.97
N SER A 67 -0.47 -6.89 16.71
CA SER A 67 0.50 -7.83 17.24
C SER A 67 0.45 -7.78 18.77
N ASN A 68 0.44 -8.95 19.41
CA ASN A 68 0.62 -9.09 20.87
C ASN A 68 2.03 -9.58 21.22
N GLU A 69 2.92 -9.67 20.23
CA GLU A 69 4.31 -10.03 20.44
C GLU A 69 5.02 -8.96 21.27
N THR A 70 6.02 -9.41 22.02
CA THR A 70 6.89 -8.54 22.81
C THR A 70 8.35 -8.91 22.54
N VAL A 71 9.25 -7.99 22.85
CA VAL A 71 10.70 -8.21 22.73
C VAL A 71 11.13 -9.32 23.70
N GLN A 72 11.89 -10.29 23.19
CA GLN A 72 12.47 -11.40 23.94
C GLN A 72 14.00 -11.29 24.02
N PRO A 73 14.65 -11.94 25.01
CA PRO A 73 16.10 -12.01 25.06
C PRO A 73 16.69 -12.59 23.77
N ASN A 74 17.73 -11.94 23.24
CA ASN A 74 18.40 -12.27 21.97
C ASN A 74 17.61 -11.98 20.69
N ASP A 75 16.48 -11.26 20.78
CA ASP A 75 15.84 -10.73 19.58
C ASP A 75 16.77 -9.77 18.83
N VAL A 76 16.79 -9.90 17.50
CA VAL A 76 17.32 -8.87 16.62
C VAL A 76 16.25 -7.80 16.45
N LEU A 77 16.54 -6.59 16.93
CA LEU A 77 15.65 -5.45 16.80
C LEU A 77 15.84 -4.77 15.44
N HIS A 78 14.76 -4.66 14.68
CA HIS A 78 14.70 -3.91 13.44
C HIS A 78 14.00 -2.58 13.70
N ILE A 79 14.73 -1.47 13.58
CA ILE A 79 14.20 -0.14 13.88
C ILE A 79 13.88 0.58 12.57
N GLY A 80 12.60 0.88 12.35
CA GLY A 80 12.16 1.79 11.29
C GLY A 80 12.02 3.19 11.87
N MET A 81 12.74 4.17 11.34
CA MET A 81 12.75 5.54 11.87
C MET A 81 12.38 6.56 10.78
N ASP A 82 11.43 7.43 11.12
CA ASP A 82 11.09 8.63 10.36
C ASP A 82 11.89 9.82 10.91
N PHE A 83 12.92 10.21 10.17
CA PHE A 83 13.80 11.32 10.53
C PHE A 83 13.16 12.64 10.14
N ASN A 84 12.67 13.38 11.13
CA ASN A 84 12.08 14.69 10.96
C ASN A 84 12.70 15.71 11.92
N VAL A 85 12.73 16.98 11.54
CA VAL A 85 13.33 18.08 12.31
C VAL A 85 12.53 18.37 13.58
N THR A 86 11.20 18.19 13.54
CA THR A 86 10.32 18.62 14.64
C THR A 86 9.80 17.47 15.50
N LYS A 87 9.28 16.40 14.89
CA LYS A 87 8.78 15.22 15.60
C LYS A 87 9.30 13.98 14.92
N MET A 88 10.23 13.29 15.56
CA MET A 88 10.64 11.97 15.10
C MET A 88 9.66 10.91 15.62
N ALA A 89 9.48 9.89 14.79
CA ALA A 89 8.82 8.65 15.15
C ALA A 89 9.71 7.47 14.79
N ALA A 90 9.76 6.46 15.65
CA ALA A 90 10.40 5.19 15.34
C ALA A 90 9.52 4.03 15.78
N VAL A 91 9.57 2.92 15.05
CA VAL A 91 8.86 1.68 15.39
C VAL A 91 9.87 0.56 15.52
N VAL A 92 9.73 -0.24 16.57
CA VAL A 92 10.55 -1.41 16.85
C VAL A 92 9.85 -2.63 16.29
N TYR A 93 10.55 -3.38 15.45
CA TYR A 93 10.08 -4.64 14.91
C TYR A 93 10.96 -5.80 15.36
N VAL A 94 10.33 -6.96 15.56
CA VAL A 94 10.99 -8.25 15.74
C VAL A 94 10.50 -9.22 14.69
N ARG A 95 11.36 -10.15 14.28
CA ARG A 95 11.00 -11.19 13.31
C ARG A 95 10.56 -12.47 14.05
N ARG A 96 9.44 -13.05 13.62
CA ARG A 96 8.94 -14.35 14.06
C ARG A 96 8.71 -15.20 12.81
N GLY A 97 9.63 -16.14 12.53
CA GLY A 97 9.61 -16.87 11.27
C GLY A 97 9.73 -15.93 10.07
N ASP A 98 8.71 -15.87 9.21
CA ASP A 98 8.67 -14.98 8.04
C ASP A 98 7.82 -13.72 8.24
N GLN A 99 7.35 -13.47 9.46
CA GLN A 99 6.54 -12.31 9.79
C GLN A 99 7.32 -11.29 10.61
N MET A 100 7.09 -10.01 10.31
CA MET A 100 7.59 -8.89 11.09
C MET A 100 6.47 -8.39 12.00
N HIS A 101 6.79 -8.24 13.28
CA HIS A 101 5.86 -7.78 14.29
C HIS A 101 6.31 -6.43 14.84
N ALA A 102 5.47 -5.41 14.75
CA ALA A 102 5.66 -4.16 15.48
C ALA A 102 5.37 -4.42 16.96
N VAL A 103 6.35 -4.16 17.83
CA VAL A 103 6.28 -4.50 19.27
C VAL A 103 6.40 -3.29 20.18
N ASP A 104 6.92 -2.18 19.67
CA ASP A 104 7.01 -0.92 20.41
C ASP A 104 7.05 0.26 19.44
N GLU A 105 6.66 1.44 19.93
CA GLU A 105 6.69 2.69 19.17
C GLU A 105 7.23 3.85 20.02
N PHE A 106 8.11 4.63 19.42
CA PHE A 106 8.63 5.87 19.98
C PHE A 106 8.01 7.03 19.22
N VAL A 107 6.99 7.65 19.82
CA VAL A 107 6.32 8.82 19.27
C VAL A 107 6.66 10.05 20.12
N THR A 108 7.18 11.10 19.48
CA THR A 108 7.47 12.42 20.10
C THR A 108 8.86 12.58 20.73
N TYR A 109 9.93 12.29 19.96
CA TYR A 109 11.29 12.69 20.36
C TYR A 109 11.79 13.85 19.50
N LEU A 110 12.27 14.91 20.16
CA LEU A 110 12.98 16.03 19.54
C LEU A 110 14.47 15.67 19.45
N ILE A 111 15.11 15.86 18.30
CA ILE A 111 16.57 15.86 18.23
C ILE A 111 17.05 17.09 18.98
N ARG A 112 17.69 16.90 20.14
CA ARG A 112 18.52 17.97 20.69
C ARG A 112 19.73 18.10 19.77
N GLN A 113 19.73 19.17 18.98
CA GLN A 113 20.93 19.60 18.25
C GLN A 113 22.01 19.84 19.30
N GLN A 114 23.06 19.01 19.28
CA GLN A 114 24.28 19.26 20.05
C GLN A 114 25.11 20.34 19.37
#